data_AF-A0A8D9FH12-F1
#
_entry.id   AF-A0A8D9FH12-F1
#
_cell.length_a   1.000
_cell.length_b   1.000
_cell.length_c   1.000
_cell.angle_alpha   90.00
_cell.angle_beta   90.00
_cell.angle_gamma   90.00
#
_symmetry.space_group_name_H-M   'P 1'
#
loop_
_entity.id
_entity.type
_entity.pdbx_description
1 polymer ?
#
loop_
_entity_poly.entity_id
_entity_poly.type
_entity_poly.pdbx_seq_one_letter_code
_entity_poly.pdbx_strand_id
1 'polypeptide(L)'
;MTFTYKREKVEYTYRIDNIPTQEISSTKDLGVIVSNNLSWKEHIEKTTKKAYSILGCIIRHCDTIHDMDAILLLYKSLVRSILEYGSIVWCPQTQVDRNRIENIQKKFVRYLFYKLNGFYPKYPNYIPYNSLIENVPIDSVQSRFSQNQIQFLKNIFSNQIDSPYILSNINIQVPKPRLRPNLSTFFTLPGSRNDHYLKSPIYYAMQQYNQLVPKPDLF
;
A
#
# COMPACT_ATOMS: atom_id res chain seq x y z
N MET A 1 -3.56 -22.92 10.84
CA MET A 1 -3.34 -22.40 9.47
C MET A 1 -1.92 -22.72 9.05
N THR A 2 -1.71 -23.24 7.84
CA THR A 2 -0.37 -23.63 7.34
C THR A 2 0.02 -22.74 6.18
N PHE A 3 1.18 -22.08 6.28
CA PHE A 3 1.77 -21.30 5.19
C PHE A 3 2.79 -22.16 4.46
N THR A 4 2.60 -22.43 3.18
CA THR A 4 3.58 -23.18 2.38
C THR A 4 3.48 -22.85 0.90
N TYR A 5 4.64 -22.87 0.25
CA TYR A 5 4.79 -22.79 -1.20
C TYR A 5 5.23 -24.11 -1.83
N LYS A 6 5.39 -25.16 -1.03
CA LYS A 6 5.70 -26.48 -1.55
C LYS A 6 4.50 -26.97 -2.38
N ARG A 7 4.77 -27.46 -3.59
CA ARG A 7 3.77 -28.08 -4.45
C ARG A 7 3.14 -29.29 -3.77
N GLU A 8 3.99 -30.06 -3.10
CA GLU A 8 3.57 -31.13 -2.20
C GLU A 8 3.44 -30.56 -0.79
N LYS A 9 2.20 -30.35 -0.38
CA LYS A 9 1.86 -29.85 0.94
C LYS A 9 1.95 -30.99 1.95
N VAL A 10 2.61 -30.73 3.07
CA VAL A 10 2.54 -31.62 4.23
C VAL A 10 1.17 -31.45 4.86
N GLU A 11 0.34 -32.48 4.74
CA GLU A 11 -0.96 -32.53 5.41
C GLU A 11 -0.76 -33.03 6.83
N TYR A 12 -1.03 -32.16 7.80
CA TYR A 12 -0.94 -32.49 9.21
C TYR A 12 -2.06 -31.80 9.97
N THR A 13 -2.86 -32.58 10.69
CA THR A 13 -3.94 -32.06 11.54
C THR A 13 -3.37 -31.71 12.90
N TYR A 14 -3.15 -30.42 13.13
CA TYR A 14 -2.76 -29.92 14.45
C TYR A 14 -3.88 -30.16 15.46
N ARG A 15 -3.50 -30.50 16.69
CA ARG A 15 -4.41 -30.71 17.81
C ARG A 15 -4.00 -29.86 19.00
N ILE A 16 -4.97 -29.24 19.67
CA ILE A 16 -4.79 -28.55 20.95
C ILE A 16 -5.65 -29.32 21.95
N ASP A 17 -5.05 -29.81 23.04
CA ASP A 17 -5.75 -30.65 24.04
C ASP A 17 -6.51 -31.84 23.41
N ASN A 18 -5.86 -32.52 22.45
CA ASN A 18 -6.44 -33.60 21.63
C ASN A 18 -7.61 -33.19 20.71
N ILE A 19 -7.98 -31.92 20.63
CA ILE A 19 -9.03 -31.42 19.74
C ILE A 19 -8.41 -30.97 18.41
N PRO A 20 -8.87 -31.50 17.25
CA PRO A 20 -8.35 -31.09 15.95
C PRO A 20 -8.67 -29.63 15.66
N THR A 21 -7.65 -28.85 15.29
CA THR A 21 -7.83 -27.46 14.90
C THR A 21 -8.43 -27.37 13.51
N GLN A 22 -9.36 -26.43 13.30
CA GLN A 22 -9.91 -26.17 11.99
C GLN A 22 -8.83 -25.67 11.02
N GLU A 23 -8.76 -26.29 9.85
CA GLU A 23 -7.95 -25.76 8.76
C GLU A 23 -8.67 -24.57 8.11
N ILE A 24 -7.96 -23.44 8.04
CA ILE A 24 -8.44 -22.19 7.45
C ILE A 24 -7.47 -21.72 6.36
N SER A 25 -8.02 -21.12 5.31
CA SER A 25 -7.27 -20.62 4.14
C SER A 25 -6.80 -19.17 4.30
N SER A 26 -7.43 -18.40 5.18
CA SER A 26 -7.01 -17.05 5.56
C SER A 26 -7.31 -16.77 7.02
N THR A 27 -6.52 -15.88 7.61
CA THR A 27 -6.73 -15.37 8.97
C THR A 27 -6.60 -13.86 8.98
N LYS A 28 -7.30 -13.21 9.90
CA LYS A 28 -7.18 -11.78 10.12
C LYS A 28 -6.38 -11.55 11.39
N ASP A 29 -5.27 -10.84 11.26
CA ASP A 29 -4.42 -10.46 12.38
C ASP A 29 -4.16 -8.95 12.33
N LEU A 30 -4.34 -8.28 13.47
CA LEU A 30 -4.24 -6.82 13.61
C LEU A 30 -4.88 -6.05 12.44
N GLY A 31 -6.08 -6.45 12.01
CA GLY A 31 -6.79 -5.77 10.92
C GLY A 31 -6.36 -6.14 9.49
N VAL A 32 -5.26 -6.89 9.32
CA VAL A 32 -4.73 -7.34 8.03
C VAL A 32 -5.09 -8.80 7.79
N ILE A 33 -5.52 -9.13 6.57
CA ILE A 33 -5.87 -10.51 6.21
C ILE A 33 -4.68 -11.15 5.51
N VAL A 34 -4.20 -12.25 6.06
CA VAL A 34 -3.13 -13.06 5.51
C VAL A 34 -3.74 -14.35 4.99
N SER A 35 -3.53 -14.65 3.71
CA SER A 35 -3.94 -15.92 3.09
C SER A 35 -2.82 -16.95 3.15
N ASN A 36 -3.14 -18.24 3.07
CA ASN A 36 -2.18 -19.35 3.16
C ASN A 36 -1.12 -19.36 2.05
N ASN A 37 -1.41 -18.71 0.92
CA ASN A 37 -0.51 -18.49 -0.21
C ASN A 37 0.25 -17.13 -0.14
N LEU A 38 0.13 -16.43 0.99
CA LEU A 38 0.60 -15.04 1.24
C LEU A 38 0.20 -14.04 0.15
N SER A 39 -0.92 -14.27 -0.53
CA SER A 39 -1.49 -13.29 -1.45
C SER A 39 -2.27 -12.23 -0.69
N TRP A 40 -2.02 -10.96 -1.01
CA TRP A 40 -2.79 -9.84 -0.46
C TRP A 40 -4.13 -9.61 -1.16
N LYS A 41 -4.49 -10.43 -2.15
CA LYS A 41 -5.69 -10.25 -2.97
C LYS A 41 -6.97 -10.19 -2.12
N GLU A 42 -7.15 -11.13 -1.19
CA GLU A 42 -8.34 -11.18 -0.34
C GLU A 42 -8.43 -9.93 0.57
N HIS A 43 -7.30 -9.52 1.15
CA HIS A 43 -7.21 -8.30 1.95
C HIS A 43 -7.56 -7.04 1.15
N ILE A 44 -7.00 -6.90 -0.05
CA ILE A 44 -7.23 -5.77 -0.94
C ILE A 44 -8.70 -5.73 -1.38
N GLU A 45 -9.30 -6.86 -1.74
CA GLU A 45 -10.71 -6.94 -2.10
C GLU A 45 -11.63 -6.53 -0.94
N LYS A 46 -11.40 -7.03 0.27
CA LYS A 46 -12.18 -6.64 1.45
C LYS A 46 -11.99 -5.16 1.82
N THR A 47 -10.76 -4.68 1.77
CA THR A 47 -10.40 -3.28 2.07
C THR A 47 -11.04 -2.31 1.07
N THR A 48 -10.94 -2.62 -0.23
CA THR A 48 -11.53 -1.80 -1.30
C THR A 48 -13.06 -1.79 -1.23
N LYS A 49 -13.72 -2.93 -0.98
CA LYS A 49 -15.18 -2.98 -0.76
C LYS A 49 -15.62 -2.10 0.41
N LYS A 50 -14.92 -2.18 1.54
CA LYS A 50 -15.19 -1.35 2.72
C LYS A 50 -15.01 0.15 2.40
N ALA A 51 -13.91 0.50 1.77
CA ALA A 51 -13.61 1.89 1.38
C ALA A 51 -14.63 2.46 0.38
N TYR A 52 -15.07 1.67 -0.61
CA TYR A 52 -16.14 2.10 -1.53
C TYR A 52 -17.48 2.31 -0.83
N SER A 53 -17.83 1.45 0.12
CA SER A 53 -19.06 1.58 0.91
C SER A 53 -19.07 2.91 1.69
N ILE A 54 -17.97 3.22 2.37
CA ILE A 54 -17.80 4.49 3.10
C ILE A 54 -17.78 5.68 2.14
N LEU A 55 -17.07 5.59 1.02
CA LEU A 55 -17.09 6.64 0.00
C LEU A 55 -18.52 6.89 -0.53
N GLY A 56 -19.30 5.84 -0.76
CA GLY A 56 -20.71 5.95 -1.14
C GLY A 56 -21.59 6.55 -0.04
N CYS A 57 -21.22 6.37 1.23
CA CYS A 57 -21.85 7.07 2.34
C CYS A 57 -21.53 8.58 2.30
N ILE A 58 -20.26 8.95 2.14
CA ILE A 58 -19.82 10.34 2.03
C ILE A 58 -20.54 11.05 0.87
N ILE A 59 -20.51 10.47 -0.33
CA ILE A 59 -21.12 11.05 -1.53
C ILE A 59 -22.62 11.32 -1.33
N ARG A 60 -23.35 10.40 -0.68
CA ARG A 60 -24.79 10.55 -0.45
C ARG A 60 -25.12 11.61 0.60
N HIS A 61 -24.37 11.65 1.70
CA HIS A 61 -24.69 12.55 2.81
C HIS A 61 -24.09 13.96 2.61
N CYS A 62 -23.06 14.11 1.78
CA CYS A 62 -22.42 15.39 1.50
C CYS A 62 -23.00 16.09 0.26
N ASP A 63 -24.10 15.59 -0.31
CA ASP A 63 -24.67 16.15 -1.53
C ASP A 63 -25.12 17.61 -1.34
N THR A 64 -25.61 17.97 -0.16
CA THR A 64 -26.00 19.35 0.20
C THR A 64 -24.86 20.16 0.83
N ILE A 65 -23.72 19.55 1.11
CA ILE A 65 -22.56 20.22 1.71
C ILE A 65 -21.75 20.90 0.61
N HIS A 66 -21.51 22.20 0.71
CA HIS A 66 -20.72 22.96 -0.27
C HIS A 66 -19.28 23.24 0.19
N ASP A 67 -18.97 22.95 1.45
CA ASP A 67 -17.63 23.05 2.00
C ASP A 67 -16.76 21.88 1.50
N MET A 68 -15.86 22.20 0.57
CA MET A 68 -14.98 21.22 -0.07
C MET A 68 -13.90 20.72 0.88
N ASP A 69 -13.44 21.55 1.82
CA ASP A 69 -12.44 21.16 2.81
C ASP A 69 -13.04 20.19 3.81
N ALA A 70 -14.30 20.39 4.21
CA ALA A 70 -15.04 19.43 5.04
C ALA A 70 -15.21 18.07 4.34
N ILE A 71 -15.61 18.06 3.06
CA ILE A 71 -15.75 16.82 2.27
C ILE A 71 -14.39 16.11 2.13
N LEU A 72 -13.33 16.88 1.88
CA LEU A 72 -11.98 16.39 1.79
C LEU A 72 -11.50 15.77 3.11
N LEU A 73 -11.79 16.43 4.24
CA LEU A 73 -11.47 15.95 5.57
C LEU A 73 -12.19 14.63 5.89
N LEU A 74 -13.47 14.50 5.51
CA LEU A 74 -14.24 13.26 5.64
C LEU A 74 -13.61 12.12 4.83
N TYR A 75 -13.18 12.39 3.60
CA TYR A 75 -12.47 11.39 2.79
C TYR A 75 -11.14 10.96 3.45
N LYS A 76 -10.34 11.92 3.91
CA LYS A 76 -9.05 11.67 4.56
C LYS A 76 -9.21 10.90 5.89
N SER A 77 -10.24 11.19 6.67
CA SER A 77 -10.46 10.54 7.97
C SER A 77 -11.09 9.15 7.86
N LEU A 78 -12.01 8.93 6.90
CA LEU A 78 -12.80 7.70 6.84
C LEU A 78 -12.37 6.73 5.73
N VAL A 79 -12.09 7.23 4.53
CA VAL A 79 -11.74 6.36 3.39
C VAL A 79 -10.25 6.11 3.36
N ARG A 80 -9.45 7.17 3.45
CA ARG A 80 -8.00 7.09 3.38
C ARG A 80 -7.43 6.28 4.55
N SER A 81 -7.95 6.43 5.77
CA SER A 81 -7.55 5.63 6.92
C SER A 81 -7.73 4.12 6.68
N ILE A 82 -8.81 3.69 6.02
CA ILE A 82 -9.03 2.29 5.64
C ILE A 82 -7.99 1.82 4.61
N LEU A 83 -7.69 2.65 3.61
CA LEU A 83 -6.77 2.31 2.53
C LEU A 83 -5.31 2.28 2.97
N GLU A 84 -4.91 3.12 3.93
CA GLU A 84 -3.50 3.24 4.35
C GLU A 84 -3.16 2.40 5.58
N TYR A 85 -4.16 1.88 6.28
CA TYR A 85 -3.93 1.05 7.45
C TYR A 85 -3.09 -0.19 7.11
N GLY A 86 -1.93 -0.32 7.75
CA GLY A 86 -1.01 -1.44 7.54
C GLY A 86 -0.38 -1.48 6.15
N SER A 87 -0.42 -0.40 5.36
CA SER A 87 0.04 -0.39 3.96
C SER A 87 1.51 -0.81 3.80
N ILE A 88 2.34 -0.62 4.83
CA ILE A 88 3.73 -1.09 4.87
C ILE A 88 3.81 -2.61 4.64
N VAL A 89 2.85 -3.38 5.18
CA VAL A 89 2.83 -4.85 5.13
C VAL A 89 2.23 -5.39 3.83
N TRP A 90 1.11 -4.83 3.36
CA TRP A 90 0.34 -5.45 2.28
C TRP A 90 0.35 -4.68 0.96
N CYS A 91 1.11 -3.57 0.85
CA CYS A 91 1.14 -2.69 -0.32
C CYS A 91 1.00 -3.45 -1.66
N PRO A 92 0.03 -3.09 -2.51
CA PRO A 92 -0.26 -3.82 -3.73
C PRO A 92 0.94 -3.82 -4.69
N GLN A 93 1.30 -5.02 -5.15
CA GLN A 93 2.43 -5.22 -6.05
C GLN A 93 2.02 -5.33 -7.52
N THR A 94 0.78 -5.72 -7.79
CA THR A 94 0.27 -5.85 -9.16
C THR A 94 -0.37 -4.54 -9.61
N GLN A 95 -0.26 -4.24 -10.91
CA GLN A 95 -0.91 -3.06 -11.49
C GLN A 95 -2.44 -3.12 -11.34
N VAL A 96 -3.02 -4.32 -11.43
CA VAL A 96 -4.46 -4.53 -11.27
C VAL A 96 -4.92 -4.12 -9.88
N ASP A 97 -4.21 -4.54 -8.84
CA ASP A 97 -4.57 -4.22 -7.46
C ASP A 97 -4.31 -2.74 -7.15
N ARG A 98 -3.20 -2.17 -7.63
CA ARG A 98 -2.93 -0.72 -7.55
C ARG A 98 -4.07 0.08 -8.18
N ASN A 99 -4.48 -0.28 -9.39
CA ASN A 99 -5.59 0.35 -10.09
C ASN A 99 -6.91 0.21 -9.32
N ARG A 100 -7.17 -0.95 -8.70
CA ARG A 100 -8.40 -1.17 -7.90
C ARG A 100 -8.48 -0.18 -6.74
N ILE A 101 -7.37 0.06 -6.05
CA ILE A 101 -7.30 1.02 -4.95
C ILE A 101 -7.37 2.46 -5.48
N GLU A 102 -6.60 2.79 -6.52
CA GLU A 102 -6.58 4.13 -7.12
C GLU A 102 -7.97 4.54 -7.65
N ASN A 103 -8.77 3.59 -8.14
CA ASN A 103 -10.13 3.86 -8.62
C ASN A 103 -11.06 4.44 -7.55
N ILE A 104 -10.81 4.15 -6.26
CA ILE A 104 -11.56 4.73 -5.14
C ILE A 104 -11.27 6.24 -5.06
N GLN A 105 -10.00 6.61 -5.14
CA GLN A 105 -9.59 8.02 -5.17
C GLN A 105 -10.07 8.71 -6.45
N LYS A 106 -9.97 8.07 -7.62
CA LYS A 106 -10.53 8.60 -8.88
C LYS A 106 -12.01 8.92 -8.75
N LYS A 107 -12.79 8.03 -8.12
CA LYS A 107 -14.22 8.27 -7.90
C LYS A 107 -14.46 9.47 -6.98
N PHE A 108 -13.69 9.59 -5.90
CA PHE A 108 -13.77 10.73 -5.00
C PHE A 108 -13.40 12.06 -5.68
N VAL A 109 -12.28 12.10 -6.39
CA VAL A 109 -11.81 13.30 -7.09
C VAL A 109 -12.81 13.76 -8.16
N ARG A 110 -13.42 12.83 -8.90
CA ARG A 110 -14.48 13.16 -9.87
C ARG A 110 -15.74 13.73 -9.21
N TYR A 111 -16.10 13.22 -8.02
CA TYR A 111 -17.19 13.78 -7.23
C TYR A 111 -16.86 15.19 -6.74
N LEU A 112 -15.65 15.41 -6.23
CA LEU A 112 -15.18 16.73 -5.80
C LEU A 112 -15.21 17.73 -6.96
N PHE A 113 -14.73 17.32 -8.13
CA PHE A 113 -14.78 18.12 -9.34
C PHE A 113 -16.22 18.48 -9.73
N TYR A 114 -17.15 17.53 -9.69
CA TYR A 114 -18.56 17.78 -9.97
C TYR A 114 -19.15 18.81 -9.00
N LYS A 115 -18.82 18.72 -7.71
CA LYS A 115 -19.30 19.67 -6.69
C LYS A 115 -18.79 21.09 -6.93
N LEU A 116 -17.57 21.24 -7.45
CA LEU A 116 -16.97 22.55 -7.78
C LEU A 116 -17.48 23.14 -9.10
N ASN A 117 -17.65 22.30 -10.13
CA ASN A 117 -17.87 22.76 -11.52
C ASN A 117 -19.31 22.55 -12.02
N GLY A 118 -20.15 21.83 -11.28
CA GLY A 118 -21.54 21.55 -11.65
C GLY A 118 -21.72 20.48 -12.74
N PHE A 119 -20.65 19.93 -13.32
CA PHE A 119 -20.72 18.85 -14.30
C PHE A 119 -19.75 17.71 -13.99
N TYR A 120 -20.14 16.49 -14.35
CA TYR A 120 -19.33 15.30 -14.10
C TYR A 120 -18.30 15.11 -15.22
N PRO A 121 -17.01 14.83 -14.92
CA PRO A 121 -15.93 14.77 -15.90
C PRO A 121 -15.94 13.44 -16.67
N LYS A 122 -16.97 13.25 -17.48
CA LYS A 122 -17.17 12.12 -18.39
C LYS A 122 -17.63 12.67 -19.74
N TYR A 123 -17.50 11.86 -20.80
CA TYR A 123 -18.00 12.20 -22.12
C TYR A 123 -19.40 12.84 -22.06
N PRO A 124 -19.62 13.99 -22.73
CA PRO A 124 -18.72 14.67 -23.67
C PRO A 124 -17.58 15.48 -23.03
N ASN A 125 -17.71 15.87 -21.76
CA ASN A 125 -16.76 16.72 -21.02
C ASN A 125 -15.70 15.88 -20.28
N TYR A 126 -15.04 14.95 -20.98
CA TYR A 126 -14.04 14.07 -20.36
C TYR A 126 -12.79 14.86 -19.95
N ILE A 127 -12.42 14.75 -18.67
CA ILE A 127 -11.17 15.30 -18.14
C ILE A 127 -10.35 14.11 -17.59
N PRO A 128 -9.08 13.96 -18.01
CA PRO A 128 -8.24 12.89 -17.53
C PRO A 128 -7.94 13.03 -16.03
N TYR A 129 -7.76 11.90 -15.35
CA TYR A 129 -7.55 11.87 -13.90
C TYR A 129 -6.36 12.73 -13.43
N ASN A 130 -5.26 12.72 -14.19
CA ASN A 130 -4.04 13.45 -13.84
C ASN A 130 -4.30 14.97 -13.75
N SER A 131 -5.13 15.53 -14.64
CA SER A 131 -5.52 16.94 -14.56
C SER A 131 -6.49 17.22 -13.41
N LEU A 132 -7.33 16.25 -13.04
CA LEU A 132 -8.26 16.42 -11.92
C LEU A 132 -7.52 16.43 -10.57
N ILE A 133 -6.52 15.57 -10.39
CA ILE A 133 -5.80 15.45 -9.13
C ILE A 133 -4.88 16.65 -8.86
N GLU A 134 -4.31 17.28 -9.90
CA GLU A 134 -3.49 18.49 -9.77
C GLU A 134 -4.24 19.65 -9.09
N ASN A 135 -5.56 19.70 -9.23
CA ASN A 135 -6.42 20.74 -8.66
C ASN A 135 -6.92 20.40 -7.24
N VAL A 136 -6.49 19.29 -6.65
CA VAL A 136 -6.95 18.82 -5.34
C VAL A 136 -5.74 18.56 -4.44
N PRO A 137 -5.76 19.00 -3.16
CA PRO A 137 -4.64 18.79 -2.22
C PRO A 137 -4.61 17.35 -1.68
N ILE A 138 -4.44 16.38 -2.59
CA ILE A 138 -4.22 14.96 -2.34
C ILE A 138 -3.28 14.39 -3.42
N ASP A 139 -2.18 13.76 -2.99
CA ASP A 139 -1.30 12.97 -3.88
C ASP A 139 -1.99 11.72 -4.44
N SER A 140 -1.37 10.96 -5.35
CA SER A 140 -1.89 9.63 -5.75
C SER A 140 -1.84 8.64 -4.58
N VAL A 141 -2.67 7.59 -4.58
CA VAL A 141 -2.60 6.57 -3.51
C VAL A 141 -1.24 5.88 -3.52
N GLN A 142 -0.72 5.58 -4.71
CA GLN A 142 0.59 4.96 -4.86
C GLN A 142 1.71 5.83 -4.28
N SER A 143 1.71 7.14 -4.56
CA SER A 143 2.70 8.08 -4.01
C SER A 143 2.71 8.06 -2.49
N ARG A 144 1.53 8.04 -1.86
CA ARG A 144 1.42 8.00 -0.39
C ARG A 144 1.86 6.66 0.19
N PHE A 145 1.61 5.55 -0.49
CA PHE A 145 2.13 4.25 -0.06
C PHE A 145 3.66 4.21 -0.11
N SER A 146 4.25 4.76 -1.18
CA SER A 146 5.71 4.89 -1.29
C SER A 146 6.27 5.81 -0.19
N GLN A 147 5.61 6.93 0.11
CA GLN A 147 5.99 7.81 1.23
C GLN A 147 5.92 7.07 2.59
N ASN A 148 4.85 6.31 2.86
CA ASN A 148 4.72 5.54 4.09
C ASN A 148 5.83 4.49 4.26
N GLN A 149 6.24 3.85 3.15
CA GLN A 149 7.35 2.89 3.16
C GLN A 149 8.70 3.57 3.42
N ILE A 150 8.94 4.74 2.81
CA ILE A 150 10.16 5.52 3.05
C ILE A 150 10.19 6.01 4.50
N GLN A 151 9.08 6.52 5.02
CA GLN A 151 8.98 6.97 6.41
C GLN A 151 9.25 5.82 7.38
N PHE A 152 8.73 4.63 7.09
CA PHE A 152 9.03 3.43 7.87
C PHE A 152 10.52 3.11 7.90
N LEU A 153 11.20 3.13 6.75
CA LEU A 153 12.66 2.93 6.71
C LEU A 153 13.40 4.00 7.50
N LYS A 154 13.05 5.28 7.33
CA LYS A 154 13.63 6.39 8.10
C LYS A 154 13.44 6.24 9.61
N ASN A 155 12.26 5.79 10.04
CA ASN A 155 11.95 5.57 11.44
C ASN A 155 12.77 4.42 12.05
N ILE A 156 13.10 3.40 11.27
CA ILE A 156 14.02 2.33 11.70
C ILE A 156 15.43 2.91 11.90
N PHE A 157 15.94 3.69 10.93
CA PHE A 157 17.30 4.25 11.02
C PHE A 157 17.46 5.34 12.08
N SER A 158 16.41 6.11 12.35
CA SER A 158 16.37 7.11 13.43
C SER A 158 16.05 6.51 14.80
N ASN A 159 15.98 5.18 14.91
CA ASN A 159 15.68 4.44 16.14
C ASN A 159 14.31 4.81 16.77
N GLN A 160 13.36 5.30 15.96
CA GLN A 160 11.96 5.46 16.37
C GLN A 160 11.21 4.12 16.36
N ILE A 161 11.66 3.18 15.53
CA ILE A 161 11.19 1.80 15.49
C ILE A 161 12.38 0.90 15.84
N ASP A 162 12.42 0.44 17.09
CA ASP A 162 13.45 -0.49 17.55
C ASP A 162 13.08 -1.93 17.16
N SER A 163 13.75 -2.42 16.12
CA SER A 163 13.64 -3.81 15.71
C SER A 163 14.96 -4.31 15.12
N PRO A 164 15.82 -4.96 15.93
CA PRO A 164 17.09 -5.51 15.47
C PRO A 164 16.90 -6.52 14.34
N TYR A 165 15.81 -7.28 14.39
CA TYR A 165 15.45 -8.25 13.35
C TYR A 165 15.19 -7.57 12.00
N ILE A 166 14.37 -6.51 11.96
CA ILE A 166 14.09 -5.81 10.70
C ILE A 166 15.35 -5.10 10.20
N LEU A 167 16.12 -4.48 11.10
CA LEU A 167 17.37 -3.81 10.74
C LEU A 167 18.38 -4.78 10.10
N SER A 168 18.50 -6.00 10.62
CA SER A 168 19.38 -7.04 10.05
C SER A 168 18.98 -7.47 8.63
N ASN A 169 17.73 -7.26 8.23
CA ASN A 169 17.23 -7.58 6.89
C ASN A 169 17.41 -6.43 5.89
N ILE A 170 17.88 -5.26 6.33
CA ILE A 170 18.11 -4.08 5.48
C ILE A 170 19.59 -4.01 5.11
N ASN A 171 19.89 -4.10 3.82
CA ASN A 171 21.26 -4.08 3.32
C ASN A 171 21.64 -2.68 2.82
N ILE A 172 22.47 -1.95 3.57
CA ILE A 172 23.00 -0.65 3.13
C ILE A 172 24.13 -0.88 2.12
N GLN A 173 24.09 -0.16 1.00
CA GLN A 173 25.18 -0.18 0.03
C GLN A 173 26.34 0.70 0.52
N VAL A 174 27.48 0.07 0.79
CA VAL A 174 28.73 0.79 1.08
C VAL A 174 29.32 1.28 -0.26
N PRO A 175 29.51 2.60 -0.45
CA PRO A 175 30.12 3.13 -1.66
C PRO A 175 31.53 2.57 -1.84
N LYS A 176 31.81 2.00 -3.02
CA LYS A 176 33.17 1.59 -3.38
C LYS A 176 33.81 2.73 -4.18
N PRO A 177 35.06 3.13 -3.89
CA PRO A 177 35.76 4.11 -4.69
C PRO A 177 35.88 3.57 -6.12
N ARG A 178 35.19 4.22 -7.06
CA ARG A 178 35.16 3.85 -8.49
C ARG A 178 35.53 5.06 -9.32
N LEU A 179 36.38 4.85 -10.32
CA LEU A 179 36.79 5.86 -11.30
C LEU A 179 35.60 6.34 -12.17
N ARG A 180 34.56 5.52 -12.29
CA ARG A 180 33.27 5.87 -12.90
C ARG A 180 32.15 5.51 -11.94
N PRO A 181 31.55 6.48 -11.24
CA PRO A 181 30.39 6.22 -10.41
C PRO A 181 29.18 5.96 -11.31
N ASN A 182 28.68 4.72 -11.33
CA ASN A 182 27.27 4.51 -11.70
C ASN A 182 26.40 5.10 -10.60
N LEU A 183 25.14 5.47 -10.90
CA LEU A 183 24.17 5.91 -9.88
C LEU A 183 24.25 4.97 -8.66
N SER A 184 24.70 5.51 -7.53
CA SER A 184 24.82 4.74 -6.30
C SER A 184 23.45 4.63 -5.67
N THR A 185 22.83 3.45 -5.77
CA THR A 185 21.68 3.13 -4.93
C THR A 185 22.08 3.14 -3.46
N PHE A 186 21.16 3.54 -2.57
CA PHE A 186 21.43 3.56 -1.12
C PHE A 186 21.34 2.16 -0.52
N PHE A 187 20.36 1.37 -0.95
CA PHE A 187 20.18 -0.01 -0.51
C PHE A 187 20.71 -1.02 -1.53
N THR A 188 21.36 -2.07 -1.04
CA THR A 188 21.70 -3.24 -1.85
C THR A 188 20.50 -4.18 -1.90
N LEU A 189 19.97 -4.43 -3.09
CA LEU A 189 18.87 -5.38 -3.27
C LEU A 189 19.43 -6.79 -3.51
N PRO A 190 19.19 -7.76 -2.60
CA PRO A 190 19.67 -9.13 -2.80
C PRO A 190 18.95 -9.81 -3.97
N GLY A 191 19.72 -10.42 -4.87
CA GLY A 191 19.15 -11.16 -6.00
C GLY A 191 18.42 -12.41 -5.51
N SER A 192 17.17 -12.59 -5.94
CA SER A 192 16.36 -13.76 -5.61
C SER A 192 15.52 -14.20 -6.81
N ARG A 193 15.37 -15.52 -6.97
CA ARG A 193 14.42 -16.12 -7.93
C ARG A 193 13.00 -16.24 -7.36
N ASN A 194 12.83 -16.00 -6.06
CA ASN A 194 11.55 -16.10 -5.39
C ASN A 194 10.78 -14.78 -5.51
N ASP A 195 9.76 -14.76 -6.36
CA ASP A 195 8.89 -13.61 -6.59
C ASP A 195 8.23 -13.09 -5.29
N HIS A 196 7.92 -13.97 -4.34
CA HIS A 196 7.35 -13.55 -3.04
C HIS A 196 8.36 -12.77 -2.20
N TYR A 197 9.63 -13.12 -2.27
CA TYR A 197 10.68 -12.38 -1.57
C TYR A 197 10.88 -10.99 -2.19
N LEU A 198 10.85 -10.89 -3.52
CA LEU A 198 10.90 -9.61 -4.24
C LEU A 198 9.67 -8.73 -3.94
N LYS A 199 8.55 -9.35 -3.57
CA LYS A 199 7.31 -8.68 -3.16
C LYS A 199 7.20 -8.49 -1.66
N SER A 200 8.22 -8.87 -0.89
CA SER A 200 8.20 -8.70 0.56
C SER A 200 8.21 -7.21 0.94
N PRO A 201 7.60 -6.83 2.07
CA PRO A 201 7.50 -5.43 2.51
C PRO A 201 8.82 -4.67 2.52
N ILE A 202 9.86 -5.27 3.11
CA ILE A 202 11.17 -4.64 3.30
C ILE A 202 11.90 -4.54 1.96
N TYR A 203 11.92 -5.63 1.17
CA TYR A 203 12.55 -5.61 -0.15
C TYR A 203 11.92 -4.54 -1.04
N TYR A 204 10.58 -4.52 -1.07
CA TYR A 204 9.85 -3.57 -1.88
C TYR A 204 10.07 -2.12 -1.41
N ALA A 205 10.09 -1.86 -0.09
CA ALA A 205 10.39 -0.54 0.45
C ALA A 205 11.80 -0.06 0.05
N MET A 206 12.83 -0.92 0.14
CA MET A 206 14.19 -0.60 -0.32
C MET A 206 14.23 -0.31 -1.83
N GLN A 207 13.48 -1.09 -2.62
CA GLN A 207 13.38 -0.88 -4.07
C GLN A 207 12.73 0.47 -4.39
N GLN A 208 11.63 0.82 -3.71
CA GLN A 208 10.96 2.11 -3.88
C GLN A 208 11.87 3.28 -3.48
N TYR A 209 12.62 3.15 -2.38
CA TYR A 209 13.59 4.18 -1.96
C TYR A 209 14.65 4.43 -3.04
N ASN A 210 15.26 3.36 -3.55
CA ASN A 210 16.29 3.45 -4.58
C ASN A 210 15.79 4.08 -5.90
N GLN A 211 14.49 3.96 -6.20
CA GLN A 211 13.87 4.59 -7.37
C GLN A 211 13.63 6.10 -7.18
N LEU A 212 13.33 6.52 -5.95
CA LEU A 212 12.91 7.90 -5.64
C LEU A 212 14.08 8.81 -5.24
N VAL A 213 15.10 8.27 -4.57
CA VAL A 213 16.25 9.04 -4.07
C VAL A 213 17.54 8.55 -4.73
N PRO A 214 18.00 9.18 -5.82
CA PRO A 214 19.24 8.79 -6.49
C PRO A 214 20.51 9.20 -5.73
N LYS A 215 20.37 9.97 -4.64
CA LYS A 215 21.46 10.38 -3.75
C LYS A 215 21.37 9.66 -2.40
N PRO A 216 22.48 9.24 -1.81
CA PRO A 216 22.48 8.45 -0.59
C PRO A 216 22.33 9.31 0.68
N ASP A 217 21.25 10.08 0.81
CA ASP A 217 20.98 10.84 2.04
C ASP A 217 19.67 10.36 2.69
N LEU A 218 19.84 9.64 3.80
CA LEU A 218 18.75 9.20 4.69
C LEU A 218 18.73 10.02 5.99
N PHE A 219 19.59 11.05 6.06
CA PHE A 219 19.80 11.97 7.18
C PHE A 219 19.48 13.40 6.75
#